data_AF-A0A7S3BTG4-F1
#
_entry.id   AF-A0A7S3BTG4-F1
#
_cell.length_a   1.000
_cell.length_b   1.000
_cell.length_c   1.000
_cell.angle_alpha   90.00
_cell.angle_beta   90.00
_cell.angle_gamma   90.00
#
_symmetry.space_group_name_H-M   'P 1'
#
loop_
_entity.id
_entity.type
_entity.pdbx_description
1 polymer ?
#
loop_
_entity_poly.entity_id
_entity_poly.type
_entity_poly.pdbx_seq_one_letter_code
_entity_poly.pdbx_strand_id
1 'polypeptide(L)'
;SEQKEGALAAGVYVQGESVGTDRNAQESSAARVLAAGGWYVQLLPFADDEVVERLQVNLKAMADKSPTTMIRDGMGAEDILQLLLDGLDPQILSRATPPSLQDSCACGTDRIMRTLRLLPRSEVDDILDKNEDIEVKCEFCGKRYNLTPDEIKAEL
;
A
#
# COMPACT_ATOMS: atom_id res chain seq x y z
N SER A 1 0.01 -33.26 2.77
CA SER A 1 -0.03 -31.95 2.11
C SER A 1 1.33 -31.30 2.27
N GLU A 2 2.26 -31.64 1.39
CA GLU A 2 3.63 -31.12 1.48
C GLU A 2 3.69 -29.76 0.78
N GLN A 3 3.48 -28.69 1.53
CA GLN A 3 3.98 -27.38 1.10
C GLN A 3 5.50 -27.41 1.26
N LYS A 4 6.23 -27.45 0.14
CA LYS A 4 7.68 -27.25 0.12
C LYS A 4 8.01 -25.79 0.49
N GLU A 5 9.25 -25.59 0.90
CA GLU A 5 9.82 -24.30 1.35
C GLU A 5 9.63 -23.18 0.31
N GLY A 6 9.45 -21.95 0.80
CA GLY A 6 9.40 -20.74 -0.01
C GLY A 6 10.31 -19.67 0.59
N ALA A 7 10.64 -18.65 -0.20
CA ALA A 7 11.48 -17.54 0.21
C ALA A 7 10.77 -16.21 -0.04
N LEU A 8 10.99 -15.26 0.88
CA LEU A 8 10.45 -13.92 0.84
C LEU A 8 11.56 -12.96 1.25
N ALA A 9 11.70 -11.85 0.53
CA ALA A 9 12.41 -10.69 1.03
C ALA A 9 11.60 -9.44 0.71
N ALA A 10 11.45 -8.56 1.70
CA ALA A 10 10.78 -7.28 1.54
C ALA A 10 11.47 -6.23 2.42
N GLY A 11 11.35 -4.98 2.03
CA GLY A 11 11.83 -3.88 2.85
C GLY A 11 11.28 -2.54 2.43
N VAL A 12 11.57 -1.54 3.27
CA VAL A 12 11.32 -0.13 3.00
C VAL A 12 12.58 0.65 3.34
N TYR A 13 12.99 1.56 2.46
CA TYR A 13 14.05 2.52 2.69
C TYR A 13 13.45 3.90 2.85
N VAL A 14 13.73 4.52 4.00
CA VAL A 14 13.15 5.79 4.41
C VAL A 14 14.26 6.82 4.61
N GLN A 15 14.06 8.03 4.09
CA GLN A 15 14.92 9.18 4.34
C GLN A 15 14.19 10.13 5.30
N GLY A 16 14.85 10.49 6.40
CA GLY A 16 14.33 11.51 7.31
C GLY A 16 14.35 12.89 6.67
N GLU A 17 13.30 13.67 6.91
CA GLU A 17 13.16 15.06 6.46
C GLU A 17 12.93 15.95 7.68
N SER A 18 13.53 17.15 7.67
CA SER A 18 13.49 18.07 8.82
C SER A 18 12.13 18.73 9.03
N VAL A 19 11.32 18.79 7.97
CA VAL A 19 9.98 19.40 7.99
C VAL A 19 9.04 18.52 7.17
N GLY A 20 7.92 18.17 7.78
CA GLY A 20 6.85 17.39 7.23
C GLY A 20 5.51 17.98 7.60
N THR A 21 4.47 17.46 6.97
CA THR A 21 3.09 17.75 7.37
C THR A 21 2.44 16.44 7.76
N ASP A 22 1.89 16.38 8.97
CA ASP A 22 1.17 15.21 9.44
C ASP A 22 -0.20 15.07 8.74
N ARG A 23 -0.94 14.03 9.11
CA ARG A 23 -2.27 13.76 8.54
C ARG A 23 -3.26 14.91 8.82
N ASN A 24 -3.02 15.77 9.79
CA ASN A 24 -3.91 16.87 10.20
C ASN A 24 -3.44 18.23 9.67
N ALA A 25 -2.53 18.25 8.69
CA ALA A 25 -1.96 19.46 8.13
C ALA A 25 -1.06 20.24 9.12
N GLN A 26 -0.56 19.60 10.18
CA GLN A 26 0.32 20.21 11.18
C GLN A 26 1.79 19.90 10.87
N GLU A 27 2.68 20.86 11.15
CA GLU A 27 4.13 20.64 10.99
C GLU A 27 4.60 19.52 11.93
N SER A 28 5.27 18.52 11.38
CA SER A 28 5.86 17.41 12.12
C SER A 28 7.21 17.02 11.52
N SER A 29 7.99 16.21 12.23
CA SER A 29 9.09 15.49 11.57
C SER A 29 8.50 14.60 10.48
N ALA A 30 9.08 14.66 9.27
CA ALA A 30 8.68 13.81 8.15
C ALA A 30 9.73 12.74 7.89
N ALA A 31 9.27 11.68 7.26
CA ALA A 31 10.13 10.70 6.66
C ALA A 31 9.54 10.30 5.31
N ARG A 32 10.35 10.35 4.27
CA ARG A 32 9.94 10.01 2.91
C ARG A 32 10.41 8.60 2.57
N VAL A 33 9.48 7.78 2.08
CA VAL A 33 9.83 6.49 1.49
C VAL A 33 10.48 6.72 0.13
N LEU A 34 11.75 6.34 -0.03
CA LEU A 34 12.44 6.43 -1.31
C LEU A 34 12.34 5.15 -2.13
N ALA A 35 12.31 4.00 -1.46
CA ALA A 35 12.16 2.71 -2.09
C ALA A 35 11.38 1.76 -1.17
N ALA A 36 10.41 1.05 -1.70
CA ALA A 36 9.68 0.01 -1.00
C ALA A 36 9.37 -1.12 -1.98
N GLY A 37 9.59 -2.35 -1.54
CA GLY A 37 9.27 -3.51 -2.36
C GLY A 37 9.94 -4.77 -1.86
N GLY A 38 9.75 -5.83 -2.64
CA GLY A 38 10.15 -7.18 -2.27
C GLY A 38 9.79 -8.18 -3.36
N TRP A 39 10.13 -9.43 -3.09
CA TRP A 39 9.79 -10.57 -3.92
C TRP A 39 9.39 -11.75 -3.04
N TYR A 40 8.59 -12.63 -3.63
CA TYR A 40 8.16 -13.88 -3.02
C TYR A 40 8.29 -14.98 -4.06
N VAL A 41 8.90 -16.10 -3.67
CA VAL A 41 9.02 -17.30 -4.50
C VAL A 41 8.61 -18.52 -3.69
N GLN A 42 7.88 -19.40 -4.33
CA GLN A 42 7.35 -20.61 -3.70
C GLN A 42 7.60 -21.81 -4.60
N LEU A 43 8.14 -22.88 -4.02
CA LEU A 43 8.23 -24.16 -4.69
C LEU A 43 6.87 -24.85 -4.68
N LEU A 44 6.38 -25.21 -5.86
CA LEU A 44 5.17 -26.00 -6.00
C LEU A 44 5.46 -27.49 -5.76
N PRO A 45 4.43 -28.29 -5.45
CA PRO A 45 4.58 -29.74 -5.37
C PRO A 45 5.20 -30.31 -6.65
N PHE A 46 6.03 -31.34 -6.49
CA PHE A 46 6.71 -32.02 -7.61
C PHE A 46 7.69 -31.15 -8.39
N ALA A 47 8.18 -30.04 -7.83
CA ALA A 47 9.31 -29.33 -8.39
C ALA A 47 10.55 -30.25 -8.42
N ASP A 48 11.19 -30.31 -9.60
CA ASP A 48 12.42 -31.07 -9.84
C ASP A 48 13.55 -30.58 -8.95
N ASP A 49 14.38 -31.49 -8.46
CA ASP A 49 15.47 -31.16 -7.54
C ASP A 49 16.48 -30.17 -8.18
N GLU A 50 16.69 -30.26 -9.50
CA GLU A 50 17.54 -29.31 -10.25
C GLU A 50 17.01 -27.87 -10.17
N VAL A 51 15.69 -27.68 -10.24
CA VAL A 51 15.05 -26.38 -10.11
C VAL A 51 15.24 -25.83 -8.69
N VAL A 52 15.11 -26.71 -7.67
CA VAL A 52 15.32 -26.35 -6.27
C VAL A 52 16.76 -25.90 -6.03
N GLU A 53 17.73 -26.67 -6.51
CA GLU A 53 19.15 -26.35 -6.38
C GLU A 53 19.50 -25.04 -7.09
N ARG A 54 19.02 -24.84 -8.32
CA ARG A 54 19.22 -23.60 -9.08
C ARG A 54 18.66 -22.40 -8.33
N LEU A 55 17.43 -22.50 -7.82
CA LEU A 55 16.81 -21.42 -7.05
C LEU A 55 17.61 -21.09 -5.78
N GLN A 56 18.11 -22.10 -5.06
CA GLN A 56 18.96 -21.89 -3.88
C GLN A 56 20.28 -21.19 -4.22
N VAL A 57 20.89 -21.50 -5.36
CA VAL A 57 22.09 -20.81 -5.85
C VAL A 57 21.78 -19.34 -6.14
N ASN A 58 20.69 -19.06 -6.85
CA ASN A 58 20.26 -17.69 -7.18
C ASN A 58 19.99 -16.88 -5.91
N LEU A 59 19.26 -17.46 -4.95
CA LEU A 59 18.97 -16.86 -3.65
C LEU A 59 20.24 -16.52 -2.86
N LYS A 60 21.26 -17.39 -2.87
CA LYS A 60 22.55 -17.12 -2.23
C LYS A 60 23.30 -15.99 -2.94
N ALA A 61 23.29 -15.96 -4.27
CA ALA A 61 23.99 -14.94 -5.06
C ALA A 61 23.40 -13.52 -4.83
N MET A 62 22.12 -13.42 -4.50
CA MET A 62 21.44 -12.16 -4.21
C MET A 62 21.35 -11.81 -2.72
N ALA A 63 21.84 -12.67 -1.82
CA ALA A 63 21.70 -12.51 -0.37
C ALA A 63 22.31 -11.21 0.18
N ASP A 64 23.35 -10.68 -0.47
CA ASP A 64 24.03 -9.45 -0.07
C ASP A 64 23.28 -8.17 -0.47
N LYS A 65 22.19 -8.29 -1.25
CA LYS A 65 21.41 -7.15 -1.74
C LYS A 65 19.98 -7.22 -1.25
N SER A 66 19.57 -6.24 -0.45
CA SER A 66 18.15 -6.09 -0.10
C SER A 66 17.32 -5.68 -1.32
N PRO A 67 16.04 -6.08 -1.40
CA PRO A 67 15.14 -5.62 -2.46
C PRO A 67 15.04 -4.09 -2.54
N THR A 68 15.09 -3.40 -1.40
CA THR A 68 15.09 -1.94 -1.34
C THR A 68 16.32 -1.31 -1.98
N THR A 69 17.49 -1.94 -1.84
CA THR A 69 18.72 -1.46 -2.48
C THR A 69 18.62 -1.64 -3.98
N MET A 70 18.16 -2.81 -4.45
CA MET A 70 17.93 -3.06 -5.88
C MET A 70 16.97 -2.04 -6.50
N ILE A 71 15.83 -1.77 -5.84
CA ILE A 71 14.84 -0.79 -6.31
C ILE A 71 15.44 0.63 -6.34
N ARG A 72 16.20 1.01 -5.31
CA ARG A 72 16.86 2.32 -5.26
C ARG A 72 17.92 2.47 -6.37
N ASP A 73 18.59 1.38 -6.72
CA ASP A 73 19.57 1.34 -7.81
C ASP A 73 18.89 1.32 -9.20
N GLY A 74 17.55 1.43 -9.25
CA GLY A 74 16.78 1.57 -10.48
C GLY A 74 16.26 0.25 -11.06
N MET A 75 16.42 -0.87 -10.36
CA MET A 75 15.89 -2.15 -10.81
C MET A 75 14.36 -2.20 -10.72
N GLY A 76 13.72 -2.61 -11.80
CA GLY A 76 12.29 -2.94 -11.83
C GLY A 76 12.00 -4.32 -11.25
N ALA A 77 10.71 -4.64 -11.10
CA ALA A 77 10.27 -5.95 -10.62
C ALA A 77 10.75 -7.10 -11.53
N GLU A 78 10.76 -6.89 -12.85
CA GLU A 78 11.19 -7.91 -13.81
C GLU A 78 12.69 -8.17 -13.74
N ASP A 79 13.52 -7.13 -13.54
CA ASP A 79 14.97 -7.31 -13.38
C ASP A 79 15.29 -8.14 -12.13
N ILE A 80 14.56 -7.89 -11.04
CA ILE A 80 14.69 -8.66 -9.80
C ILE A 80 14.23 -10.11 -10.02
N LEU A 81 13.14 -10.34 -10.76
CA LEU A 81 12.67 -11.68 -11.10
C LEU A 81 13.66 -12.45 -12.00
N GLN A 82 14.30 -11.78 -12.96
CA GLN A 82 15.31 -12.38 -13.82
C GLN A 82 16.53 -12.86 -13.02
N LEU A 83 16.96 -12.10 -12.00
CA LEU A 83 18.01 -12.56 -11.09
C LEU A 83 17.57 -13.74 -10.22
N LEU A 84 16.35 -13.65 -9.68
CA LEU A 84 15.80 -14.68 -8.77
C LEU A 84 15.60 -16.02 -9.49
N LEU A 85 15.17 -15.97 -10.75
CA LEU A 85 14.80 -17.13 -11.57
C LEU A 85 15.79 -17.36 -12.73
N ASP A 86 17.03 -16.87 -12.60
CA ASP A 86 18.06 -17.07 -13.60
C ASP A 86 18.26 -18.56 -13.91
N GLY A 87 18.29 -18.90 -15.19
CA GLY A 87 18.37 -20.28 -15.68
C GLY A 87 17.09 -21.12 -15.54
N LEU A 88 15.95 -20.53 -15.13
CA LEU A 88 14.65 -21.21 -14.98
C LEU A 88 13.59 -20.78 -16.01
N ASP A 89 13.94 -19.92 -16.96
CA ASP A 89 13.09 -19.41 -18.05
C ASP A 89 11.66 -19.00 -17.61
N PRO A 90 11.54 -17.98 -16.75
CA PRO A 90 10.25 -17.61 -16.17
C PRO A 90 9.31 -16.98 -17.20
N GLN A 91 8.05 -17.44 -17.21
CA GLN A 91 7.00 -16.82 -18.02
C GLN A 91 6.26 -15.74 -17.24
N ILE A 92 6.27 -14.51 -17.76
CA ILE A 92 5.54 -13.39 -17.16
C ILE A 92 4.06 -13.47 -17.55
N LEU A 93 3.22 -13.90 -16.60
CA LEU A 93 1.77 -14.05 -16.82
C LEU A 93 1.01 -12.73 -16.81
N SER A 94 1.42 -11.78 -15.95
CA SER A 94 0.71 -10.51 -15.80
C SER A 94 1.63 -9.41 -15.26
N ARG A 95 1.35 -8.17 -15.67
CA ARG A 95 1.95 -6.96 -15.11
C ARG A 95 0.82 -6.09 -14.57
N ALA A 96 0.97 -5.59 -13.35
CA ALA A 96 -0.02 -4.72 -12.74
C ALA A 96 0.68 -3.62 -11.96
N THR A 97 0.23 -2.38 -12.16
CA THR A 97 0.53 -1.28 -11.25
C THR A 97 -0.59 -1.20 -10.23
N PRO A 98 -0.31 -1.32 -8.91
CA PRO A 98 -1.36 -1.20 -7.92
C PRO A 98 -1.98 0.21 -7.98
N PRO A 99 -3.32 0.33 -7.91
CA PRO A 99 -3.97 1.63 -7.83
C PRO A 99 -3.51 2.39 -6.58
N SER A 100 -3.65 3.72 -6.60
CA SER A 100 -3.34 4.50 -5.40
C SER A 100 -4.25 4.09 -4.24
N LEU A 101 -3.83 4.40 -3.01
CA LEU A 101 -4.66 4.14 -1.83
C LEU A 101 -6.01 4.89 -1.91
N GLN A 102 -6.05 6.04 -2.56
CA GLN A 102 -7.27 6.83 -2.74
C GLN A 102 -8.20 6.18 -3.78
N ASP A 103 -7.65 5.65 -4.88
CA ASP A 103 -8.44 4.98 -5.93
C ASP A 103 -9.01 3.64 -5.45
N SER A 104 -8.29 2.97 -4.55
CA SER A 104 -8.68 1.67 -4.00
C SER A 104 -9.65 1.78 -2.81
N CYS A 105 -9.84 2.97 -2.26
CA CYS A 105 -10.61 3.13 -1.03
C CYS A 105 -12.10 3.22 -1.32
N ALA A 106 -12.88 2.35 -0.68
CA ALA A 106 -14.35 2.39 -0.70
C ALA A 106 -14.95 3.50 0.20
N CYS A 107 -14.19 4.56 0.52
CA CYS A 107 -14.75 5.74 1.15
C CYS A 107 -15.52 6.57 0.11
N GLY A 108 -16.60 7.20 0.55
CA GLY A 108 -17.42 8.06 -0.29
C GLY A 108 -18.48 8.75 0.54
N THR A 109 -19.20 9.68 -0.08
CA THR A 109 -20.24 10.50 0.56
C THR A 109 -21.27 9.62 1.27
N ASP A 110 -21.78 8.56 0.62
CA ASP A 110 -22.75 7.62 1.23
C ASP A 110 -22.27 7.03 2.56
N ARG A 111 -20.98 6.68 2.64
CA ARG A 111 -20.39 6.09 3.85
C ARG A 111 -20.21 7.14 4.95
N ILE A 112 -19.96 8.39 4.57
CA ILE A 112 -19.88 9.51 5.49
C ILE A 112 -21.28 9.83 6.04
N MET A 113 -22.30 9.88 5.19
CA MET A 113 -23.70 10.09 5.60
C MET A 113 -24.19 9.01 6.56
N ARG A 114 -23.83 7.74 6.31
CA ARG A 114 -24.13 6.66 7.27
C ARG A 114 -23.48 6.89 8.63
N THR A 115 -22.25 7.41 8.67
CA THR A 115 -21.57 7.73 9.92
C THR A 115 -22.27 8.89 10.64
N LEU A 116 -22.67 9.94 9.91
CA LEU A 116 -23.43 11.07 10.49
C LEU A 116 -24.76 10.61 11.08
N ARG A 117 -25.49 9.70 10.42
CA ARG A 117 -26.74 9.11 10.93
C ARG A 117 -26.58 8.31 12.23
N LEU A 118 -25.36 7.90 12.59
CA LEU A 118 -25.07 7.19 13.84
C LEU A 118 -24.81 8.14 15.02
N LEU A 119 -24.59 9.43 14.76
CA LEU A 119 -24.41 10.42 15.81
C LEU A 119 -25.75 10.70 16.53
N PRO A 120 -25.70 11.14 17.80
CA PRO A 120 -26.88 11.63 18.50
C PRO A 120 -27.52 12.79 17.73
N ARG A 121 -28.86 12.84 17.68
CA ARG A 121 -29.59 13.92 16.98
C ARG A 121 -29.14 15.31 17.41
N SER A 122 -28.87 15.52 18.70
CA SER A 122 -28.38 16.81 19.20
C SER A 122 -27.06 17.25 18.56
N GLU A 123 -26.13 16.32 18.32
CA GLU A 123 -24.85 16.67 17.67
C GLU A 123 -25.05 17.03 16.20
N VAL A 124 -25.99 16.35 15.53
CA VAL A 124 -26.35 16.60 14.13
C VAL A 124 -27.08 17.93 13.99
N ASP A 125 -28.01 18.24 14.89
CA ASP A 125 -28.72 19.52 14.92
C ASP A 125 -27.74 20.68 15.19
N ASP A 126 -26.82 20.52 16.15
CA ASP A 126 -25.76 21.50 16.43
C ASP A 126 -24.86 21.77 15.21
N ILE A 127 -24.61 20.72 14.41
CA ILE A 127 -23.87 20.81 13.15
C ILE A 127 -24.65 21.63 12.12
N LEU A 128 -25.95 21.36 11.97
CA LEU A 128 -26.80 22.03 10.98
C LEU A 128 -27.08 23.49 11.35
N ASP A 129 -27.20 23.79 12.65
CA ASP A 129 -27.48 25.13 13.17
C ASP A 129 -26.29 26.09 12.98
N LYS A 130 -25.06 25.57 13.00
CA LYS A 130 -23.86 26.35 12.69
C LYS A 130 -23.84 26.82 11.23
N ASN A 131 -24.54 26.13 10.34
CA ASN A 131 -24.64 26.45 8.91
C ASN A 131 -23.26 26.67 8.25
N GLU A 132 -22.29 25.86 8.65
CA GLU A 132 -20.91 25.84 8.15
C GLU A 132 -20.64 24.52 7.42
N ASP A 133 -19.78 24.57 6.41
CA ASP A 133 -19.32 23.37 5.72
C ASP A 133 -18.47 22.51 6.67
N ILE A 134 -18.67 21.19 6.58
CA ILE A 134 -17.90 20.23 7.38
C ILE A 134 -16.88 19.55 6.50
N GLU A 135 -15.62 19.59 6.91
CA GLU A 135 -14.59 18.75 6.34
C GLU A 135 -14.54 17.41 7.06
N VAL A 136 -14.83 16.33 6.33
CA VAL A 136 -14.63 14.95 6.80
C VAL A 136 -13.41 14.37 6.12
N LYS A 137 -12.44 13.93 6.90
CA LYS A 137 -11.24 13.25 6.41
C LYS A 137 -11.36 11.74 6.63
N CYS A 138 -11.07 10.97 5.59
CA CYS A 138 -10.99 9.52 5.69
C CYS A 138 -9.69 9.09 6.38
N GLU A 139 -9.79 8.38 7.51
CA GLU A 139 -8.64 7.90 8.27
C GLU A 139 -7.80 6.81 7.57
N PHE A 140 -8.35 6.22 6.50
CA PHE A 140 -7.68 5.19 5.72
C PHE A 140 -6.86 5.78 4.57
N CYS A 141 -7.52 6.46 3.62
CA CYS A 141 -6.85 6.98 2.42
C CYS A 141 -6.45 8.45 2.50
N GLY A 142 -6.87 9.17 3.54
CA GLY A 142 -6.57 10.60 3.72
C GLY A 142 -7.38 11.55 2.84
N LYS A 143 -8.31 11.05 2.02
CA LYS A 143 -9.18 11.88 1.18
C LYS A 143 -10.09 12.75 2.06
N ARG A 144 -10.21 14.03 1.68
CA ARG A 144 -11.06 15.03 2.35
C ARG A 144 -12.35 15.21 1.57
N TYR A 145 -13.45 15.31 2.28
CA TYR A 145 -14.80 15.48 1.77
C TYR A 145 -15.39 16.71 2.44
N ASN A 146 -15.76 17.71 1.66
CA ASN A 146 -16.47 18.88 2.16
C ASN A 146 -17.95 18.65 1.94
N LEU A 147 -18.73 18.68 3.03
CA LEU A 147 -20.17 18.52 3.01
C LEU A 147 -20.81 19.84 3.43
N THR A 148 -21.75 20.29 2.62
CA THR A 148 -22.56 21.47 2.92
C THR A 148 -23.72 21.10 3.85
N PRO A 149 -24.25 22.06 4.64
CA PRO A 149 -25.44 21.83 5.46
C PRO A 149 -26.65 21.35 4.65
N ASP A 150 -26.79 21.78 3.40
CA ASP A 150 -27.90 21.40 2.52
C ASP A 150 -27.79 19.93 2.05
N GLU A 151 -26.58 19.47 1.73
CA GLU A 151 -26.33 18.05 1.42
C GLU A 151 -26.60 17.16 2.64
N ILE A 152 -26.24 17.63 3.83
CA ILE A 152 -26.48 16.91 5.08
C ILE A 152 -27.98 16.82 5.36
N LYS A 153 -28.73 17.93 5.19
CA LYS A 153 -30.20 17.96 5.35
C LYS A 153 -30.94 17.08 4.35
N ALA A 154 -30.46 16.99 3.10
CA ALA A 154 -31.13 16.20 2.06
C ALA A 154 -31.06 14.67 2.33
N GLU A 155 -30.07 14.23 3.10
CA GLU A 155 -29.74 12.82 3.34
C GLU A 155 -29.99 12.39 4.81
N LEU A 156 -30.58 13.23 5.66
CA LEU A 156 -30.95 12.90 7.04
C LEU A 156 -32.47 12.88 7.22
#